data_AF-A0A2I1HML5-F1
#
_entry.id   AF-A0A2I1HML5-F1
#
_cell.length_a   1.000
_cell.length_b   1.000
_cell.length_c   1.000
_cell.angle_alpha   90.00
_cell.angle_beta   90.00
_cell.angle_gamma   90.00
#
_symmetry.space_group_name_H-M   'P 1'
#
loop_
_entity.id
_entity.type
_entity.pdbx_description
1 polymer ?
#
loop_
_entity_poly.entity_id
_entity_poly.type
_entity_poly.pdbx_seq_one_letter_code
_entity_poly.pdbx_strand_id
1 'polypeptide(L)'
;MVKDFRFSNGFGSIETTDSGLTVLISFSAFFLWIDMIVYLCLIPSIYIKFLYENDIAYYIYYVMIIIKPVLPFILFYVIVIFAFAHIMFILLYNPNPENIKIKDSTFSGTATNPVNGQELNITMKADFNYTDSNDNPFSYFPTAILATYYRLNGDFVQRDTFDFWAIEVFSFIASIFLATILQNMLISSMGGVQEKAAAKSRQVLLRFRANQIANYEALNQDHFLSIKPDPIYIYYIGRSENFEKWYDDRKNDGPIFSNFEKKHTLAKFVLENKDYDKFSLWKYDVDSEIEVEKFKTMKKSLNDNDNIENLIKYFDQKNDKKYNDIDIKKEIEEFKTKKKSLNDNIDNLIKYFEDQKIKKNGMSISI
;
A
#
# COMPACT_ATOMS: atom_id res chain seq x y z
N MET A 1 14.57 -1.83 31.69
CA MET A 1 14.33 -2.44 30.37
C MET A 1 15.24 -1.85 29.28
N VAL A 2 15.10 -0.60 28.83
CA VAL A 2 16.07 0.00 27.86
C VAL A 2 17.48 0.13 28.46
N LYS A 3 17.59 0.34 29.77
CA LYS A 3 18.88 0.44 30.50
C LYS A 3 19.66 -0.88 30.56
N ASP A 4 18.99 -2.01 30.35
CA ASP A 4 19.55 -3.36 30.54
C ASP A 4 19.82 -4.05 29.20
N PHE A 5 19.51 -3.38 28.09
CA PHE A 5 19.84 -3.85 26.75
C PHE A 5 21.31 -3.62 26.45
N ARG A 6 22.02 -4.67 26.01
CA ARG A 6 23.40 -4.59 25.52
C ARG A 6 23.47 -5.25 24.14
N PHE A 7 24.17 -4.61 23.20
CA PHE A 7 24.30 -5.14 21.84
C PHE A 7 24.93 -6.54 21.75
N SER A 8 25.81 -6.91 22.71
CA SER A 8 26.52 -8.19 22.69
C SER A 8 25.67 -9.39 23.12
N ASN A 9 24.63 -9.20 23.94
CA ASN A 9 23.80 -10.28 24.48
C ASN A 9 22.30 -9.95 24.56
N GLY A 10 21.86 -8.86 23.91
CA GLY A 10 20.47 -8.39 23.91
C GLY A 10 19.97 -8.06 25.32
N PHE A 11 18.98 -8.82 25.77
CA PHE A 11 18.38 -8.73 27.11
C PHE A 11 18.93 -9.81 28.08
N GLY A 12 20.01 -10.51 27.72
CA GLY A 12 20.56 -11.62 28.51
C GLY A 12 21.12 -11.23 29.88
N SER A 13 21.30 -9.93 30.16
CA SER A 13 21.73 -9.42 31.48
C SER A 13 20.58 -9.15 32.46
N ILE A 14 19.33 -9.41 32.07
CA ILE A 14 18.19 -9.26 32.98
C ILE A 14 18.17 -10.47 33.92
N GLU A 15 18.47 -10.24 35.21
CA GLU A 15 18.55 -11.28 36.25
C GLU A 15 17.22 -12.03 36.49
N THR A 16 16.08 -11.42 36.17
CA THR A 16 14.74 -12.00 36.29
C THR A 16 13.93 -11.74 35.03
N THR A 17 14.19 -12.51 33.97
CA THR A 17 13.27 -12.54 32.83
C THR A 17 12.07 -13.43 33.18
N ASP A 18 10.91 -12.81 33.40
CA ASP A 18 9.66 -13.55 33.37
C ASP A 18 9.54 -14.24 31.99
N SER A 19 9.27 -15.54 32.00
CA SER A 19 9.08 -16.34 30.77
C SER A 19 8.09 -15.67 29.81
N GLY A 20 7.03 -15.05 30.34
CA GLY A 20 6.04 -14.30 29.55
C GLY A 20 6.65 -13.08 28.86
N LEU A 21 7.53 -12.35 29.54
CA LEU A 21 8.22 -11.19 28.99
C LEU A 21 9.16 -11.60 27.84
N THR A 22 9.93 -12.68 28.01
CA THR A 22 10.80 -13.21 26.95
C THR A 22 10.00 -13.59 25.71
N VAL A 23 8.86 -14.26 25.88
CA VAL A 23 7.95 -14.61 24.79
C VAL A 23 7.44 -13.36 24.09
N LEU A 24 6.98 -12.35 24.83
CA LEU A 24 6.44 -11.12 24.26
C LEU A 24 7.49 -10.33 23.47
N ILE A 25 8.71 -10.21 23.99
CA ILE A 25 9.83 -9.57 23.28
C ILE A 25 10.15 -10.32 21.99
N SER A 26 10.17 -11.66 22.03
CA SER A 26 10.45 -12.48 20.85
C SER A 26 9.39 -12.28 19.75
N PHE A 27 8.10 -12.29 20.11
CA PHE A 27 7.03 -11.99 19.16
C PHE A 27 7.12 -10.55 18.62
N SER A 28 7.42 -9.59 19.48
CA SER A 28 7.58 -8.19 19.07
C SER A 28 8.73 -8.04 18.06
N ALA A 29 9.88 -8.68 18.31
CA ALA A 29 10.99 -8.70 17.37
C ALA A 29 10.60 -9.35 16.04
N PHE A 30 9.86 -10.46 16.07
CA PHE A 30 9.34 -11.11 14.87
C PHE A 30 8.43 -10.18 14.05
N PHE A 31 7.48 -9.48 14.69
CA PHE A 31 6.62 -8.51 13.99
C PHE A 31 7.42 -7.34 13.41
N LEU A 32 8.43 -6.84 14.11
CA LEU A 32 9.32 -5.81 13.59
C LEU A 32 10.09 -6.28 12.35
N TRP A 33 10.49 -7.56 12.28
CA TRP A 33 11.09 -8.13 11.07
C TRP A 33 10.10 -8.20 9.91
N ILE A 34 8.84 -8.58 10.16
CA ILE A 34 7.78 -8.56 9.15
C ILE A 34 7.56 -7.14 8.63
N ASP A 35 7.47 -6.16 9.54
CA ASP A 35 7.33 -4.75 9.19
C ASP A 35 8.53 -4.28 8.36
N MET A 36 9.76 -4.61 8.77
CA MET A 36 10.98 -4.30 8.01
C MET A 36 10.91 -4.87 6.59
N ILE A 37 10.47 -6.11 6.41
CA ILE A 37 10.28 -6.73 5.07
C ILE A 37 9.28 -5.91 4.25
N VAL A 38 8.17 -5.46 4.84
CA VAL A 38 7.20 -4.58 4.16
C VAL A 38 7.81 -3.22 3.83
N TYR A 39 8.65 -2.65 4.70
CA TYR A 39 9.37 -1.40 4.45
C TYR A 39 10.34 -1.49 3.27
N LEU A 40 10.89 -2.67 2.95
CA LEU A 40 11.69 -2.86 1.72
C LEU A 40 10.89 -2.55 0.45
N CYS A 41 9.57 -2.54 0.51
CA CYS A 41 8.70 -2.10 -0.58
C CYS A 41 8.84 -0.61 -0.92
N LEU A 42 9.30 0.20 0.04
CA LEU A 42 9.41 1.66 -0.08
C LEU A 42 10.75 2.13 -0.65
N ILE A 43 11.77 1.26 -0.70
CA ILE A 43 13.08 1.64 -1.22
C ILE A 43 12.95 1.91 -2.73
N PRO A 44 13.18 3.14 -3.19
CA PRO A 44 13.11 3.46 -4.61
C PRO A 44 14.18 2.68 -5.37
N SER A 45 13.78 2.06 -6.48
CA SER A 45 14.63 1.39 -7.49
C SER A 45 15.89 2.19 -7.88
N ILE A 46 15.86 3.51 -7.68
CA ILE A 46 16.99 4.43 -7.93
C ILE A 46 18.25 4.08 -7.14
N TYR A 47 18.16 3.60 -5.89
CA TYR A 47 19.36 3.25 -5.10
C TYR A 47 19.85 1.81 -5.32
N ILE A 48 19.04 0.93 -5.94
CA ILE A 48 19.37 -0.49 -6.19
C ILE A 48 19.41 -0.79 -7.70
N LYS A 49 19.55 0.23 -8.55
CA LYS A 49 19.72 0.01 -10.00
C LYS A 49 21.00 -0.78 -10.34
N PHE A 50 21.94 -0.91 -9.40
CA PHE A 50 23.22 -1.60 -9.59
C PHE A 50 23.19 -3.11 -9.29
N LEU A 51 22.08 -3.70 -8.81
CA LEU A 51 22.10 -5.10 -8.37
C LEU A 51 20.91 -5.99 -8.77
N TYR A 52 19.72 -5.46 -9.07
CA TYR A 52 18.59 -6.32 -9.46
C TYR A 52 17.71 -5.66 -10.52
N GLU A 53 17.52 -6.34 -11.64
CA GLU A 53 16.62 -5.94 -12.73
C GLU A 53 15.13 -6.06 -12.36
N ASN A 54 14.82 -6.58 -11.16
CA ASN A 54 13.46 -6.77 -10.64
C ASN A 54 13.33 -6.11 -9.25
N ASP A 55 12.44 -5.11 -9.15
CA ASP A 55 12.15 -4.39 -7.90
C ASP A 55 11.77 -5.37 -6.77
N ILE A 56 12.49 -5.40 -5.64
CA ILE A 56 12.17 -6.23 -4.46
C ILE A 56 10.71 -6.01 -3.99
N ALA A 57 10.22 -4.79 -4.13
CA ALA A 57 8.85 -4.38 -3.88
C ALA A 57 7.80 -5.15 -4.70
N TYR A 58 8.13 -5.59 -5.91
CA TYR A 58 7.26 -6.40 -6.76
C TYR A 58 6.97 -7.76 -6.13
N TYR A 59 7.98 -8.42 -5.55
CA TYR A 59 7.82 -9.74 -4.92
C TYR A 59 6.96 -9.69 -3.65
N ILE A 60 7.06 -8.63 -2.85
CA ILE A 60 6.24 -8.45 -1.64
C ILE A 60 4.75 -8.34 -2.02
N TYR A 61 4.40 -7.45 -2.95
CA TYR A 61 3.02 -7.33 -3.43
C TYR A 61 2.52 -8.58 -4.13
N TYR A 62 3.41 -9.28 -4.83
CA TYR A 62 3.09 -10.54 -5.47
C TYR A 62 2.68 -11.61 -4.44
N VAL A 63 3.43 -11.78 -3.35
CA VAL A 63 3.08 -12.69 -2.25
C VAL A 63 1.73 -12.29 -1.63
N MET A 64 1.50 -11.01 -1.34
CA MET A 64 0.23 -10.54 -0.76
C MET A 64 -0.97 -10.82 -1.68
N ILE A 65 -0.81 -10.65 -2.99
CA ILE A 65 -1.87 -10.88 -3.97
C ILE A 65 -2.14 -12.37 -4.17
N ILE A 66 -1.13 -13.24 -4.05
CA ILE A 66 -1.28 -14.71 -4.13
C ILE A 66 -1.89 -15.28 -2.85
N ILE A 67 -1.49 -14.81 -1.67
CA ILE A 67 -1.99 -15.34 -0.39
C ILE A 67 -3.51 -15.18 -0.28
N LYS A 68 -4.07 -14.01 -0.65
CA LYS A 68 -5.51 -13.74 -0.50
C LYS A 68 -6.43 -14.78 -1.17
N PRO A 69 -6.24 -15.14 -2.46
CA PRO A 69 -7.04 -16.18 -3.12
C PRO A 69 -6.68 -17.61 -2.68
N VAL A 70 -5.45 -17.87 -2.23
CA VAL A 70 -4.99 -19.21 -1.82
C VAL A 70 -5.33 -19.51 -0.35
N LEU A 71 -5.60 -18.49 0.47
CA LEU A 71 -5.90 -18.61 1.90
C LEU A 71 -7.01 -19.61 2.25
N PRO A 72 -8.17 -19.66 1.54
CA PRO A 72 -9.19 -20.66 1.83
C PRO A 72 -8.69 -22.10 1.67
N PHE A 73 -7.81 -22.33 0.69
CA PHE A 73 -7.20 -23.63 0.48
C PHE A 73 -6.19 -23.98 1.58
N ILE A 74 -5.39 -23.01 2.03
CA ILE A 74 -4.47 -23.20 3.17
C ILE A 74 -5.26 -23.55 4.44
N LEU A 75 -6.37 -22.87 4.70
CA LEU A 75 -7.24 -23.16 5.84
C LEU A 75 -7.83 -24.57 5.75
N PHE A 76 -8.30 -24.96 4.56
CA PHE A 76 -8.75 -26.33 4.31
C PHE A 76 -7.64 -27.35 4.59
N TYR A 77 -6.42 -27.09 4.12
CA TYR A 77 -5.28 -27.97 4.37
C TYR A 77 -4.98 -28.13 5.87
N VAL A 78 -5.02 -27.03 6.64
CA VAL A 78 -4.86 -27.08 8.11
C VAL A 78 -5.95 -27.92 8.78
N ILE A 79 -7.21 -27.79 8.34
CA ILE A 79 -8.32 -28.61 8.87
C ILE A 79 -8.07 -30.10 8.61
N VAL A 80 -7.57 -30.45 7.42
CA VAL A 80 -7.23 -31.85 7.09
C VAL A 80 -6.08 -32.36 7.97
N ILE A 81 -5.07 -31.54 8.26
CA ILE A 81 -3.99 -31.89 9.21
C ILE A 81 -4.59 -32.18 10.59
N PHE A 82 -5.52 -31.34 11.07
CA PHE A 82 -6.19 -31.58 12.36
C PHE A 82 -6.99 -32.88 12.36
N ALA A 83 -7.67 -33.21 11.26
CA ALA A 83 -8.41 -34.47 11.14
C ALA A 83 -7.48 -35.69 11.25
N PHE A 84 -6.36 -35.71 10.53
CA PHE A 84 -5.38 -36.80 10.62
C PHE A 84 -4.70 -36.88 11.99
N ALA A 85 -4.35 -35.73 12.58
CA ALA A 85 -3.82 -35.66 13.93
C ALA A 85 -4.80 -36.24 14.95
N HIS A 86 -6.11 -35.97 14.78
CA HIS A 86 -7.14 -36.48 15.66
C HIS A 86 -7.32 -38.00 15.53
N ILE A 87 -7.29 -38.53 14.30
CA ILE A 87 -7.33 -39.99 14.06
C ILE A 87 -6.15 -40.67 14.74
N MET A 88 -4.94 -40.15 14.55
CA MET A 88 -3.73 -40.72 15.16
C MET A 88 -3.73 -40.55 16.69
N PHE A 89 -4.22 -39.43 17.20
CA PHE A 89 -4.41 -39.22 18.63
C PHE A 89 -5.35 -40.28 19.22
N ILE A 90 -6.52 -40.52 18.63
CA ILE A 90 -7.43 -41.56 19.13
C ILE A 90 -6.77 -42.95 19.11
N LEU A 91 -6.00 -43.25 18.05
CA LEU A 91 -5.35 -44.54 17.88
C LEU A 91 -4.19 -44.77 18.86
N LEU A 92 -3.44 -43.72 19.18
CA LEU A 92 -2.14 -43.81 19.86
C LEU A 92 -2.09 -43.09 21.22
N TYR A 93 -3.18 -42.50 21.68
CA TYR A 93 -3.24 -41.80 22.97
C TYR A 93 -2.93 -42.74 24.15
N ASN A 94 -3.46 -43.95 24.12
CA ASN A 94 -3.22 -44.98 25.12
C ASN A 94 -3.20 -46.36 24.44
N PRO A 95 -2.10 -46.71 23.77
CA PRO A 95 -2.01 -47.96 23.03
C PRO A 95 -2.04 -49.14 24.01
N ASN A 96 -3.03 -50.02 23.88
CA ASN A 96 -3.01 -51.27 24.64
C ASN A 96 -1.83 -52.13 24.11
N PRO A 97 -0.82 -52.46 24.95
CA PRO A 97 0.37 -53.19 24.51
C PRO A 97 0.08 -54.60 23.97
N GLU A 98 -1.09 -55.18 24.28
CA GLU A 98 -1.53 -56.44 23.69
C GLU A 98 -1.91 -56.29 22.20
N ASN A 99 -2.43 -55.13 21.81
CA ASN A 99 -2.97 -54.86 20.48
C ASN A 99 -2.02 -54.03 19.60
N ILE A 100 -1.27 -53.11 20.20
CA ILE A 100 -0.35 -52.20 19.54
C ILE A 100 1.02 -52.39 20.18
N LYS A 101 1.89 -53.12 19.49
CA LYS A 101 3.25 -53.36 19.98
C LYS A 101 4.11 -52.13 19.73
N ILE A 102 4.98 -51.82 20.68
CA ILE A 102 6.03 -50.82 20.49
C ILE A 102 7.24 -51.54 19.90
N LYS A 103 7.88 -50.90 18.92
CA LYS A 103 9.12 -51.40 18.32
C LYS A 103 10.25 -51.23 19.34
N ASP A 104 10.52 -52.28 20.10
CA ASP A 104 11.60 -52.30 21.08
C ASP A 104 12.98 -52.26 20.38
N SER A 105 13.75 -51.20 20.59
CA SER A 105 15.18 -51.16 20.27
C SER A 105 15.96 -51.78 21.43
N THR A 106 16.29 -53.07 21.30
CA THR A 106 17.19 -53.75 22.25
C THR A 106 18.61 -53.68 21.71
N PHE A 107 19.50 -53.01 22.43
CA PHE A 107 20.92 -52.98 22.11
C PHE A 107 21.65 -53.97 23.02
N SER A 108 22.28 -54.98 22.42
CA SER A 108 23.08 -55.97 23.14
C SER A 108 24.53 -55.90 22.68
N GLY A 109 25.45 -55.95 23.63
CA GLY A 109 26.88 -56.01 23.34
C GLY A 109 27.65 -56.68 24.47
N THR A 110 28.85 -57.14 24.14
CA THR A 110 29.74 -57.78 25.11
C THR A 110 30.85 -56.80 25.44
N ALA A 111 30.95 -56.41 26.71
CA ALA A 111 32.03 -55.58 27.22
C ALA A 111 33.08 -56.48 27.87
N THR A 112 34.31 -56.48 27.36
CA THR A 112 35.42 -57.24 27.95
C THR A 112 36.15 -56.37 28.97
N ASN A 113 36.27 -56.84 30.21
CA ASN A 113 37.05 -56.14 31.22
C ASN A 113 38.55 -56.24 30.88
N PRO A 114 39.25 -55.11 30.68
CA PRO A 114 40.64 -55.11 30.23
C PRO A 114 41.64 -55.64 31.28
N VAL A 115 41.23 -55.77 32.55
CA VAL A 115 42.12 -56.19 33.65
C VAL A 115 42.12 -57.71 33.87
N ASN A 116 40.98 -58.38 33.68
CA ASN A 116 40.83 -59.80 33.96
C ASN A 116 40.25 -60.62 32.78
N GLY A 117 40.04 -60.00 31.61
CA GLY A 117 39.53 -60.65 30.40
C GLY A 117 38.10 -61.14 30.51
N GLN A 118 37.38 -60.77 31.57
CA GLN A 118 36.03 -61.25 31.84
C GLN A 118 35.03 -60.52 30.94
N GLU A 119 34.25 -61.29 30.18
CA GLU A 119 33.21 -60.76 29.30
C GLU A 119 31.92 -60.51 30.05
N LEU A 120 31.34 -59.32 29.87
CA LEU A 120 30.09 -58.90 30.47
C LEU A 120 29.08 -58.60 29.35
N ASN A 121 28.04 -59.43 29.25
CA ASN A 121 26.97 -59.21 28.29
C ASN A 121 26.02 -58.14 28.84
N ILE A 122 26.03 -56.98 28.19
CA ILE A 122 25.14 -55.87 28.52
C ILE A 122 23.99 -55.89 27.52
N THR A 123 22.77 -55.94 28.04
CA THR A 123 21.56 -55.75 27.24
C THR A 123 20.87 -54.50 27.75
N MET A 124 20.72 -53.51 26.89
CA MET A 124 20.01 -52.27 27.15
C MET A 124 18.70 -52.29 26.37
N LYS A 125 17.60 -51.99 27.07
CA LYS A 125 16.27 -51.85 26.49
C LYS A 125 15.82 -50.40 26.64
N ALA A 126 15.28 -49.82 25.59
CA ALA A 126 14.67 -48.50 25.67
C ALA A 126 13.48 -48.52 26.65
N ASP A 127 13.46 -47.57 27.59
CA ASP A 127 12.36 -47.38 28.53
C ASP A 127 11.36 -46.41 27.90
N PHE A 128 10.43 -46.93 27.11
CA PHE A 128 9.44 -46.13 26.39
C PHE A 128 8.19 -45.91 27.23
N ASN A 129 7.84 -44.64 27.47
CA ASN A 129 6.63 -44.27 28.18
C ASN A 129 5.57 -43.69 27.23
N TYR A 130 4.54 -44.49 26.91
CA TYR A 130 3.46 -44.07 26.01
C TYR A 130 2.60 -42.89 26.52
N THR A 131 2.66 -42.56 27.82
CA THR A 131 1.95 -41.40 28.41
C THR A 131 2.76 -40.11 28.34
N ASP A 132 4.07 -40.19 28.12
CA ASP A 132 4.92 -39.02 27.96
C ASP A 132 4.82 -38.50 26.52
N SER A 133 4.60 -37.20 26.35
CA SER A 133 4.57 -36.55 25.03
C SER A 133 5.93 -36.51 24.32
N ASN A 134 7.03 -36.69 25.06
CA ASN A 134 8.37 -36.75 24.48
C ASN A 134 8.62 -38.09 23.77
N ASP A 135 8.12 -39.18 24.36
CA ASP A 135 8.25 -40.53 23.80
C ASP A 135 7.13 -40.81 22.79
N ASN A 136 5.89 -40.42 23.12
CA ASN A 136 4.73 -40.57 22.28
C ASN A 136 4.12 -39.20 21.96
N PRO A 137 4.42 -38.60 20.78
CA PRO A 137 3.84 -37.31 20.44
C PRO A 137 2.32 -37.34 20.26
N PHE A 138 1.68 -38.52 20.25
CA PHE A 138 0.23 -38.69 20.16
C PHE A 138 -0.47 -38.84 21.51
N SER A 139 0.25 -38.79 22.64
CA SER A 139 -0.33 -38.77 23.98
C SER A 139 -1.01 -37.43 24.32
N TYR A 140 -0.72 -36.37 23.56
CA TYR A 140 -1.34 -35.05 23.71
C TYR A 140 -1.71 -34.46 22.34
N PHE A 141 -2.89 -33.84 22.25
CA PHE A 141 -3.44 -33.45 20.95
C PHE A 141 -2.61 -32.36 20.23
N PRO A 142 -2.12 -31.30 20.89
CA PRO A 142 -1.18 -30.34 20.28
C PRO A 142 0.11 -30.97 19.73
N THR A 143 0.71 -31.94 20.42
CA THR A 143 1.90 -32.64 19.92
C THR A 143 1.56 -33.58 18.77
N ALA A 144 0.35 -34.15 18.75
CA ALA A 144 -0.14 -34.96 17.64
C ALA A 144 -0.29 -34.13 16.35
N ILE A 145 -0.78 -32.89 16.48
CA ILE A 145 -0.84 -31.93 15.36
C ILE A 145 0.57 -31.66 14.84
N LEU A 146 1.51 -31.39 15.74
CA LEU A 146 2.90 -31.09 15.37
C LEU A 146 3.57 -32.27 14.66
N ALA A 147 3.41 -33.49 15.17
CA ALA A 147 3.93 -34.70 14.54
C ALA A 147 3.29 -34.94 13.15
N THR A 148 1.99 -34.65 13.01
CA THR A 148 1.29 -34.76 11.71
C THR A 148 1.76 -33.69 10.73
N TYR A 149 2.13 -32.50 11.20
CA TYR A 149 2.73 -31.46 10.38
C TYR A 149 4.17 -31.82 9.94
N TYR A 150 5.02 -32.27 10.86
CA TYR A 150 6.41 -32.66 10.53
C TYR A 150 6.50 -33.86 9.60
N ARG A 151 5.49 -34.73 9.62
CA ARG A 151 5.32 -35.77 8.61
C ARG A 151 5.34 -35.25 7.17
N LEU A 152 4.87 -34.03 6.91
CA LEU A 152 4.93 -33.43 5.57
C LEU A 152 6.38 -33.30 5.06
N ASN A 153 7.34 -33.24 5.98
CA ASN A 153 8.78 -33.16 5.70
C ASN A 153 9.48 -34.53 5.77
N GLY A 154 8.71 -35.62 5.94
CA GLY A 154 9.24 -36.99 5.98
C GLY A 154 9.52 -37.56 7.37
N ASP A 155 9.09 -36.91 8.44
CA ASP A 155 9.22 -37.43 9.81
C ASP A 155 8.06 -38.39 10.15
N PHE A 156 8.35 -39.69 10.29
CA PHE A 156 7.35 -40.75 10.45
C PHE A 156 7.40 -41.42 11.84
N VAL A 157 7.48 -40.62 12.92
CA VAL A 157 7.52 -41.11 14.31
C VAL A 157 6.49 -42.21 14.61
N GLN A 158 5.27 -42.13 14.06
CA GLN A 158 4.24 -43.15 14.31
C GLN A 158 4.65 -44.53 13.79
N ARG A 159 5.13 -44.57 12.55
CA ARG A 159 5.50 -45.81 11.86
C ARG A 159 6.78 -46.39 12.46
N ASP A 160 7.69 -45.52 12.89
CA ASP A 160 9.00 -45.95 13.37
C ASP A 160 8.93 -46.45 14.82
N THR A 161 7.95 -45.98 15.60
CA THR A 161 7.75 -46.37 17.00
C THR A 161 6.76 -47.53 17.20
N PHE A 162 5.67 -47.59 16.43
CA PHE A 162 4.58 -48.54 16.68
C PHE A 162 4.49 -49.61 15.58
N ASP A 163 4.28 -50.85 16.00
CA ASP A 163 4.04 -52.01 15.14
C ASP A 163 2.55 -52.37 15.15
N PHE A 164 1.79 -51.70 14.27
CA PHE A 164 0.37 -51.94 14.08
C PHE A 164 -0.09 -51.60 12.66
N TRP A 165 -0.78 -52.55 12.01
CA TRP A 165 -1.16 -52.44 10.60
C TRP A 165 -1.99 -51.19 10.26
N ALA A 166 -2.87 -50.76 11.18
CA ALA A 166 -3.73 -49.60 10.92
C ALA A 166 -2.91 -48.31 10.79
N ILE A 167 -1.78 -48.21 11.52
CA ILE A 167 -0.86 -47.05 11.44
C ILE A 167 -0.27 -46.97 10.04
N GLU A 168 0.10 -48.10 9.44
CA GLU A 168 0.62 -48.16 8.08
C GLU A 168 -0.43 -47.72 7.05
N VAL A 169 -1.66 -48.22 7.19
CA VAL A 169 -2.78 -47.87 6.29
C VAL A 169 -3.13 -46.40 6.38
N PHE A 170 -3.38 -45.87 7.58
CA PHE A 170 -3.66 -44.44 7.75
C PHE A 170 -2.48 -43.58 7.31
N SER A 171 -1.25 -44.07 7.51
CA SER A 171 -0.07 -43.39 7.02
C SER A 171 -0.02 -43.31 5.50
N PHE A 172 -0.28 -44.41 4.81
CA PHE A 172 -0.32 -44.44 3.37
C PHE A 172 -1.38 -43.46 2.82
N ILE A 173 -2.59 -43.49 3.39
CA ILE A 173 -3.69 -42.58 3.02
C ILE A 173 -3.29 -41.12 3.26
N ALA A 174 -2.73 -40.80 4.42
CA ALA A 174 -2.30 -39.45 4.77
C ALA A 174 -1.21 -38.94 3.82
N SER A 175 -0.24 -39.79 3.45
CA SER A 175 0.83 -39.40 2.52
C SER A 175 0.29 -39.13 1.11
N ILE A 176 -0.64 -39.94 0.60
CA ILE A 176 -1.31 -39.66 -0.68
C ILE A 176 -2.06 -38.34 -0.59
N PHE A 177 -2.90 -38.18 0.44
CA PHE A 177 -3.80 -37.04 0.51
C PHE A 177 -3.08 -35.73 0.81
N LEU A 178 -2.28 -35.68 1.89
CA LEU A 178 -1.57 -34.46 2.31
C LEU A 178 -0.40 -34.15 1.38
N ALA A 179 0.52 -35.09 1.19
CA ALA A 179 1.78 -34.82 0.50
C ALA A 179 1.66 -34.92 -1.03
N THR A 180 0.80 -35.80 -1.56
CA THR A 180 0.68 -35.93 -3.03
C THR A 180 -0.44 -35.06 -3.59
N ILE A 181 -1.65 -35.10 -3.02
CA ILE A 181 -2.79 -34.38 -3.59
C ILE A 181 -2.78 -32.91 -3.14
N LEU A 182 -2.81 -32.65 -1.83
CA LEU A 182 -2.99 -31.29 -1.31
C LEU A 182 -1.78 -30.39 -1.54
N GLN A 183 -0.54 -30.88 -1.40
CA GLN A 183 0.64 -30.08 -1.75
C GLN A 183 0.67 -29.74 -3.25
N ASN A 184 0.42 -30.70 -4.15
CA ASN A 184 0.41 -30.41 -5.58
C ASN A 184 -0.75 -29.49 -5.98
N MET A 185 -1.91 -29.61 -5.35
CA MET A 185 -3.03 -28.71 -5.56
C MET A 185 -2.75 -27.30 -5.00
N LEU A 186 -2.02 -27.17 -3.89
CA LEU A 186 -1.54 -25.88 -3.38
C LEU A 186 -0.61 -25.21 -4.39
N ILE A 187 0.38 -25.96 -4.90
CA ILE A 187 1.34 -25.48 -5.91
C ILE A 187 0.59 -25.06 -7.18
N SER A 188 -0.32 -25.88 -7.67
CA SER A 188 -1.13 -25.55 -8.85
C SER A 188 -2.03 -24.34 -8.62
N SER A 189 -2.59 -24.20 -7.41
CA SER A 189 -3.40 -23.03 -7.07
C SER A 189 -2.56 -21.76 -7.05
N MET A 190 -1.37 -21.80 -6.44
CA MET A 190 -0.42 -20.69 -6.45
C MET A 190 0.04 -20.34 -7.88
N GLY A 191 0.35 -21.35 -8.70
CA GLY A 191 0.72 -21.20 -10.09
C GLY A 191 -0.40 -20.59 -10.95
N GLY A 192 -1.66 -21.00 -10.73
CA GLY A 192 -2.81 -20.50 -11.49
C GLY A 192 -3.12 -19.02 -11.26
N VAL A 193 -2.74 -18.45 -10.10
CA VAL A 193 -2.88 -17.01 -9.83
C VAL A 193 -1.64 -16.20 -10.19
N GLN A 194 -0.56 -16.85 -10.60
CA GLN A 194 0.76 -16.24 -10.74
C GLN A 194 0.80 -15.13 -11.80
N GLU A 195 0.28 -15.40 -13.00
CA GLU A 195 0.29 -14.45 -14.11
C GLU A 195 -0.63 -13.24 -13.84
N LYS A 196 -1.82 -13.50 -13.30
CA LYS A 196 -2.75 -12.45 -12.89
C LYS A 196 -2.20 -11.61 -11.72
N ALA A 197 -1.47 -12.23 -10.80
CA ALA A 197 -0.82 -11.57 -9.69
C ALA A 197 0.32 -10.67 -10.16
N ALA A 198 1.12 -11.09 -11.16
CA ALA A 198 2.19 -10.29 -11.75
C ALA A 198 1.71 -8.97 -12.33
N ALA A 199 0.64 -9.00 -13.14
CA ALA A 199 0.08 -7.79 -13.75
C ALA A 199 -0.52 -6.86 -12.68
N LYS A 200 -1.29 -7.43 -11.74
CA LYS A 200 -1.96 -6.66 -10.69
C LYS A 200 -0.98 -6.09 -9.65
N SER A 201 0.09 -6.81 -9.31
CA SER A 201 1.10 -6.35 -8.34
C SER A 201 1.86 -5.13 -8.84
N ARG A 202 2.20 -5.08 -10.14
CA ARG A 202 2.83 -3.89 -10.76
C ARG A 202 1.94 -2.66 -10.64
N GLN A 203 0.65 -2.80 -10.95
CA GLN A 203 -0.31 -1.70 -10.85
C GLN A 203 -0.49 -1.22 -9.41
N VAL A 204 -0.60 -2.14 -8.45
CA VAL A 204 -0.73 -1.82 -7.02
C VAL A 204 0.54 -1.13 -6.50
N LEU A 205 1.73 -1.61 -6.89
CA LEU A 205 3.01 -1.00 -6.51
C LEU A 205 3.13 0.44 -7.01
N LEU A 206 2.77 0.70 -8.28
CA LEU A 206 2.78 2.05 -8.83
C LEU A 206 1.79 2.96 -8.09
N ARG A 207 0.59 2.47 -7.77
CA ARG A 207 -0.41 3.22 -6.99
C ARG A 207 0.09 3.53 -5.58
N PHE A 208 0.70 2.56 -4.91
CA PHE A 208 1.27 2.76 -3.59
C PHE A 208 2.38 3.81 -3.59
N ARG A 209 3.30 3.76 -4.57
CA ARG A 209 4.36 4.77 -4.73
C ARG A 209 3.77 6.16 -4.95
N ALA A 210 2.76 6.30 -5.81
CA ALA A 210 2.09 7.58 -6.05
C ALA A 210 1.43 8.14 -4.76
N ASN A 211 0.74 7.28 -4.00
CA ASN A 211 0.14 7.69 -2.72
C ASN A 211 1.18 8.16 -1.70
N GLN A 212 2.34 7.51 -1.62
CA GLN A 212 3.40 7.90 -0.70
C GLN A 212 4.02 9.24 -1.07
N ILE A 213 4.24 9.49 -2.37
CA ILE A 213 4.70 10.79 -2.87
C ILE A 213 3.69 11.88 -2.51
N ALA A 214 2.40 11.67 -2.82
CA ALA A 214 1.35 12.63 -2.52
C ALA A 214 1.22 12.91 -1.00
N ASN A 215 1.32 11.87 -0.16
CA ASN A 215 1.30 12.03 1.29
C ASN A 215 2.53 12.80 1.80
N TYR A 216 3.71 12.53 1.24
CA TYR A 216 4.93 13.25 1.59
C TYR A 216 4.84 14.73 1.18
N GLU A 217 4.35 15.02 -0.03
CA GLU A 217 4.12 16.38 -0.52
C GLU A 217 3.09 17.14 0.32
N ALA A 218 2.01 16.46 0.74
CA ALA A 218 0.98 17.06 1.59
C ALA A 218 1.47 17.37 3.01
N LEU A 219 2.37 16.54 3.56
CA LEU A 219 2.90 16.71 4.92
C LEU A 219 4.08 17.70 4.97
N ASN A 220 4.81 17.89 3.86
CA ASN A 220 6.08 18.61 3.83
C ASN A 220 6.05 19.86 2.92
N GLN A 221 4.93 20.60 2.93
CA GLN A 221 4.75 21.81 2.13
C GLN A 221 5.80 22.90 2.39
N ASP A 222 6.40 22.95 3.59
CA ASP A 222 7.26 24.06 4.01
C ASP A 222 8.75 23.91 3.63
N HIS A 223 9.21 22.71 3.23
CA HIS A 223 10.65 22.40 3.06
C HIS A 223 11.12 22.26 1.60
N PHE A 224 10.30 22.66 0.63
CA PHE A 224 10.79 22.77 -0.74
C PHE A 224 11.64 24.06 -0.85
N LEU A 225 12.97 23.89 -0.85
CA LEU A 225 13.88 24.84 -1.51
C LEU A 225 13.24 25.23 -2.85
N SER A 226 13.13 26.54 -3.11
CA SER A 226 12.52 27.12 -4.30
C SER A 226 12.75 26.24 -5.53
N ILE A 227 11.73 25.45 -5.86
CA ILE A 227 11.68 24.62 -7.05
C ILE A 227 12.04 25.56 -8.20
N LYS A 228 13.09 25.24 -8.97
CA LYS A 228 13.29 25.90 -10.28
C LYS A 228 11.94 25.81 -10.97
N PRO A 229 11.31 26.95 -11.32
CA PRO A 229 9.91 26.95 -11.70
C PRO A 229 9.72 25.94 -12.81
N ASP A 230 8.95 24.88 -12.54
CA ASP A 230 8.45 24.02 -13.59
C ASP A 230 7.79 24.93 -14.63
N PRO A 231 7.92 24.61 -15.93
CA PRO A 231 7.39 25.46 -16.98
C PRO A 231 5.91 25.74 -16.70
N ILE A 232 5.58 27.04 -16.61
CA ILE A 232 4.31 27.57 -16.11
C ILE A 232 3.09 27.08 -16.94
N TYR A 233 3.32 26.39 -18.07
CA TYR A 233 2.28 25.71 -18.83
C TYR A 233 2.78 24.37 -19.41
N ILE A 234 2.20 23.25 -18.96
CA ILE A 234 2.02 22.05 -19.79
C ILE A 234 0.51 21.92 -20.03
N TYR A 235 0.03 22.37 -21.19
CA TYR A 235 -1.31 22.00 -21.64
C TYR A 235 -1.24 20.59 -22.21
N TYR A 236 -1.59 19.57 -21.40
CA TYR A 236 -1.99 18.28 -21.94
C TYR A 236 -3.50 18.26 -22.14
N ILE A 237 -3.95 18.69 -23.33
CA ILE A 237 -5.30 18.37 -23.80
C ILE A 237 -5.23 17.00 -24.48
N GLY A 238 -5.17 15.96 -23.67
CA GLY A 238 -5.28 14.58 -24.15
C GLY A 238 -6.74 14.19 -24.28
N ARG A 239 -7.39 14.54 -25.39
CA ARG A 239 -8.53 13.74 -25.89
C ARG A 239 -8.00 12.48 -26.57
N SER A 240 -7.33 11.66 -25.78
CA SER A 240 -6.89 10.35 -26.19
C SER A 240 -8.03 9.39 -25.89
N GLU A 241 -8.56 8.68 -26.89
CA GLU A 241 -9.50 7.57 -26.68
C GLU A 241 -8.96 6.57 -25.65
N ASN A 242 -7.62 6.46 -25.52
CA ASN A 242 -6.99 5.60 -24.52
C ASN A 242 -7.16 6.13 -23.10
N PHE A 243 -7.20 7.44 -22.89
CA PHE A 243 -7.45 8.03 -21.57
C PHE A 243 -8.94 7.92 -21.20
N GLU A 244 -9.84 8.15 -22.15
CA GLU A 244 -11.28 7.95 -21.92
C GLU A 244 -11.60 6.47 -21.60
N LYS A 245 -11.04 5.52 -22.36
CA LYS A 245 -11.13 4.08 -22.04
C LYS A 245 -10.55 3.76 -20.67
N TRP A 246 -9.36 4.29 -20.37
CA TRP A 246 -8.71 4.07 -19.06
C TRP A 246 -9.55 4.61 -17.89
N TYR A 247 -10.20 5.76 -18.07
CA TYR A 247 -11.07 6.38 -17.07
C TYR A 247 -12.36 5.56 -16.88
N ASP A 248 -13.01 5.16 -17.98
CA ASP A 248 -14.22 4.34 -17.93
C ASP A 248 -13.99 2.98 -17.29
N ASP A 249 -12.83 2.36 -17.53
CA ASP A 249 -12.43 1.08 -16.94
C ASP A 249 -12.21 1.19 -15.42
N ARG A 250 -11.90 2.38 -14.90
CA ARG A 250 -11.50 2.59 -13.48
C ARG A 250 -12.44 3.47 -12.67
N LYS A 251 -13.55 3.94 -13.23
CA LYS A 251 -14.54 4.77 -12.51
C LYS A 251 -15.10 4.13 -11.23
N ASN A 252 -15.02 2.80 -11.12
CA ASN A 252 -15.47 2.04 -9.96
C ASN A 252 -14.37 1.80 -8.91
N ASP A 253 -13.12 2.18 -9.16
CA ASP A 253 -11.95 1.92 -8.29
C ASP A 253 -11.78 2.96 -7.16
N GLY A 254 -12.72 3.90 -7.06
CA GLY A 254 -12.78 4.95 -6.04
C GLY A 254 -11.80 6.11 -6.27
N PRO A 255 -12.14 7.33 -5.80
CA PRO A 255 -11.32 8.52 -6.02
C PRO A 255 -9.99 8.47 -5.25
N ILE A 256 -8.91 9.04 -5.84
CA ILE A 256 -7.59 9.12 -5.20
C ILE A 256 -7.61 10.14 -4.03
N PHE A 257 -8.33 11.24 -4.22
CA PHE A 257 -8.71 12.20 -3.18
C PHE A 257 -10.13 12.72 -3.48
N SER A 258 -11.10 12.33 -2.66
CA SER A 258 -12.52 12.71 -2.83
C SER A 258 -12.77 14.22 -2.91
N ASN A 259 -11.86 15.02 -2.36
CA ASN A 259 -12.00 16.47 -2.26
C ASN A 259 -11.45 17.23 -3.48
N PHE A 260 -10.54 16.62 -4.27
CA PHE A 260 -9.94 17.24 -5.46
C PHE A 260 -10.64 16.82 -6.77
N GLU A 261 -10.99 15.53 -6.92
CA GLU A 261 -11.63 15.05 -8.16
C GLU A 261 -13.08 15.54 -8.33
N LYS A 262 -13.80 15.84 -7.24
CA LYS A 262 -15.15 16.41 -7.30
C LYS A 262 -15.23 17.83 -7.90
N LYS A 263 -14.10 18.52 -8.10
CA LYS A 263 -14.08 19.88 -8.70
C LYS A 263 -13.82 19.90 -10.20
N HIS A 264 -13.52 18.76 -10.83
CA HIS A 264 -13.18 18.74 -12.26
C HIS A 264 -14.45 18.59 -13.13
N THR A 265 -15.36 19.56 -13.05
CA THR A 265 -16.43 19.69 -14.04
C THR A 265 -15.79 20.11 -15.35
N LEU A 266 -15.68 19.20 -16.33
CA LEU A 266 -15.19 19.47 -17.68
C LEU A 266 -16.15 20.43 -18.40
N ALA A 267 -16.05 21.71 -18.09
CA ALA A 267 -16.71 22.77 -18.84
C ALA A 267 -16.02 22.89 -20.20
N LYS A 268 -16.74 22.50 -21.26
CA LYS A 268 -16.29 22.59 -22.65
C LYS A 268 -16.34 24.07 -23.08
N PHE A 269 -15.24 24.79 -22.89
CA PHE A 269 -15.11 26.14 -23.45
C PHE A 269 -14.63 26.04 -24.91
N VAL A 270 -15.39 26.62 -25.84
CA VAL A 270 -14.94 26.89 -27.21
C VAL A 270 -14.17 28.21 -27.14
N LEU A 271 -12.83 28.15 -27.21
CA LEU A 271 -11.97 29.34 -27.23
C LEU A 271 -11.60 29.68 -28.68
N GLU A 272 -11.95 30.87 -29.12
CA GLU A 272 -11.40 31.48 -30.34
C GLU A 272 -9.90 31.74 -30.15
N ASN A 273 -9.08 31.37 -31.15
CA ASN A 273 -7.66 31.67 -31.17
C ASN A 273 -7.42 33.18 -31.14
N LYS A 274 -7.02 33.71 -29.99
CA LYS A 274 -6.37 35.02 -29.89
C LYS A 274 -4.94 34.83 -29.41
N ASP A 275 -4.02 35.57 -30.01
CA ASP A 275 -2.62 35.61 -29.63
C ASP A 275 -2.48 36.45 -28.35
N TYR A 276 -2.15 35.78 -27.24
CA TYR A 276 -2.08 36.39 -25.90
C TYR A 276 -0.66 36.86 -25.53
N ASP A 277 0.34 36.68 -26.41
CA ASP A 277 1.76 36.88 -26.07
C ASP A 277 2.32 38.25 -26.52
N LYS A 278 1.46 39.21 -26.87
CA LYS A 278 1.91 40.56 -27.22
C LYS A 278 2.44 41.37 -26.02
N PHE A 279 2.23 40.91 -24.79
CA PHE A 279 2.54 41.67 -23.57
C PHE A 279 3.19 40.79 -22.48
N SER A 280 4.45 40.42 -22.66
CA SER A 280 5.25 39.79 -21.60
C SER A 280 5.43 40.72 -20.39
N LEU A 281 5.11 40.22 -19.19
CA LEU A 281 5.24 40.89 -17.89
C LEU A 281 6.71 41.07 -17.41
N TRP A 282 7.70 40.64 -18.19
CA TRP A 282 9.11 40.62 -17.80
C TRP A 282 9.95 41.80 -18.34
N LYS A 283 9.35 42.77 -19.04
CA LYS A 283 10.01 44.04 -19.37
C LYS A 283 9.70 45.07 -18.28
N TYR A 284 10.61 45.20 -17.32
CA TYR A 284 10.65 46.33 -16.37
C TYR A 284 11.26 47.55 -17.03
N ASP A 285 10.48 48.20 -17.90
CA ASP A 285 10.52 49.65 -18.04
C ASP A 285 9.06 50.09 -17.97
N VAL A 286 8.68 50.67 -16.83
CA VAL A 286 7.33 51.21 -16.64
C VAL A 286 7.24 52.50 -17.45
N ASP A 287 6.94 52.36 -18.72
CA ASP A 287 6.52 53.47 -19.56
C ASP A 287 5.07 53.79 -19.21
N SER A 288 4.86 54.93 -18.54
CA SER A 288 3.54 55.40 -18.12
C SER A 288 2.59 55.57 -19.31
N GLU A 289 3.11 55.68 -20.53
CA GLU A 289 2.31 55.74 -21.76
C GLU A 289 1.65 54.40 -22.09
N ILE A 290 2.36 53.28 -21.89
CA ILE A 290 1.85 51.92 -22.07
C ILE A 290 0.76 51.61 -21.02
N GLU A 291 0.95 52.09 -19.78
CA GLU A 291 0.00 51.85 -18.69
C GLU A 291 -1.31 52.63 -18.89
N VAL A 292 -1.24 53.87 -19.36
CA VAL A 292 -2.43 54.65 -19.75
C VAL A 292 -3.18 53.99 -20.92
N GLU A 293 -2.50 53.47 -21.93
CA GLU A 293 -3.16 52.71 -23.01
C GLU A 293 -3.85 51.43 -22.52
N LYS A 294 -3.25 50.71 -21.56
CA LYS A 294 -3.87 49.53 -20.93
C LYS A 294 -5.18 49.91 -20.23
N PHE A 295 -5.19 50.97 -19.42
CA PHE A 295 -6.41 51.41 -18.72
C PHE A 295 -7.48 51.94 -19.68
N LYS A 296 -7.09 52.63 -20.78
CA LYS A 296 -8.01 53.04 -21.85
C LYS A 296 -8.65 51.84 -22.57
N THR A 297 -7.86 50.79 -22.83
CA THR A 297 -8.34 49.55 -23.44
C THR A 297 -9.28 48.79 -22.50
N MET A 298 -8.94 48.72 -21.22
CA MET A 298 -9.80 48.11 -20.19
C MET A 298 -11.13 48.87 -20.05
N LYS A 299 -11.10 50.20 -20.04
CA LYS A 299 -12.30 51.06 -20.07
C LYS A 299 -13.16 50.81 -21.30
N LYS A 300 -12.55 50.64 -22.48
CA LYS A 300 -13.25 50.30 -23.72
C LYS A 300 -13.96 48.95 -23.60
N SER A 301 -13.26 47.91 -23.12
CA SER A 301 -13.83 46.57 -22.93
C SER A 301 -14.96 46.52 -21.87
N LEU A 302 -14.92 47.40 -20.86
CA LEU A 302 -16.00 47.55 -19.86
C LEU A 302 -17.24 48.25 -20.43
N ASN A 303 -17.06 49.08 -21.47
CA ASN A 303 -18.11 49.81 -22.16
C ASN A 303 -18.59 49.13 -23.44
N ASP A 304 -17.85 48.15 -23.97
CA ASP A 304 -18.28 47.29 -25.06
C ASP A 304 -19.50 46.48 -24.58
N ASN A 305 -20.67 46.98 -24.98
CA ASN A 305 -21.97 46.74 -24.36
C ASN A 305 -22.49 45.30 -24.54
N ASP A 306 -21.89 44.53 -25.45
CA ASP A 306 -22.46 43.27 -25.94
C ASP A 306 -22.58 42.20 -24.84
N ASN A 307 -21.66 42.11 -23.89
CA ASN A 307 -21.73 41.05 -22.87
C ASN A 307 -22.72 41.38 -21.74
N ILE A 308 -22.86 42.65 -21.38
CA ILE A 308 -23.76 43.07 -20.29
C ILE A 308 -25.20 43.16 -20.80
N GLU A 309 -25.40 43.65 -22.02
CA GLU A 309 -26.72 43.73 -22.66
C GLU A 309 -27.25 42.34 -23.02
N ASN A 310 -26.36 41.39 -23.39
CA ASN A 310 -26.73 39.98 -23.53
C ASN A 310 -27.02 39.29 -22.19
N LEU A 311 -26.30 39.62 -21.10
CA LEU A 311 -26.64 39.11 -19.77
C LEU A 311 -28.00 39.63 -19.30
N ILE A 312 -28.29 40.92 -19.51
CA ILE A 312 -29.59 41.53 -19.19
C ILE A 312 -30.71 40.88 -20.01
N LYS A 313 -30.53 40.70 -21.33
CA LYS A 313 -31.47 39.94 -22.18
C LYS A 313 -31.68 38.49 -21.71
N TYR A 314 -30.62 37.82 -21.27
CA TYR A 314 -30.68 36.45 -20.79
C TYR A 314 -31.50 36.32 -19.49
N PHE A 315 -31.43 37.33 -18.62
CA PHE A 315 -32.26 37.39 -17.41
C PHE A 315 -33.71 37.81 -17.72
N ASP A 316 -33.94 38.75 -18.64
CA ASP A 316 -35.29 39.14 -19.08
C ASP A 316 -36.04 37.99 -19.80
N GLN A 317 -35.34 37.11 -20.52
CA GLN A 317 -35.93 35.94 -21.18
C GLN A 317 -36.35 34.82 -20.23
N LYS A 318 -35.84 34.78 -18.99
CA LYS A 318 -36.06 33.67 -18.05
C LYS A 318 -37.25 33.89 -17.09
N ASN A 319 -38.03 34.96 -17.29
CA ASN A 319 -39.12 35.36 -16.41
C ASN A 319 -40.41 34.54 -16.49
N ASP A 320 -40.37 33.34 -17.07
CA ASP A 320 -41.40 32.33 -16.83
C ASP A 320 -41.02 31.42 -15.67
N LYS A 321 -41.47 31.86 -14.48
CA LYS A 321 -41.68 31.11 -13.23
C LYS A 321 -40.59 31.23 -12.13
N LYS A 322 -41.03 31.91 -11.06
CA LYS A 322 -40.87 31.52 -9.64
C LYS A 322 -39.66 32.07 -8.87
N TYR A 323 -39.30 33.34 -9.05
CA TYR A 323 -38.54 34.13 -8.08
C TYR A 323 -39.14 35.55 -7.97
N ASN A 324 -39.16 36.15 -6.78
CA ASN A 324 -39.74 37.48 -6.56
C ASN A 324 -39.01 38.53 -7.40
N ASP A 325 -39.72 39.18 -8.32
CA ASP A 325 -39.23 40.23 -9.25
C ASP A 325 -38.47 41.41 -8.60
N ILE A 326 -38.57 41.55 -7.27
CA ILE A 326 -38.00 42.68 -6.51
C ILE A 326 -36.50 42.47 -6.23
N ASP A 327 -36.05 41.23 -5.97
CA ASP A 327 -34.64 40.97 -5.60
C ASP A 327 -33.70 41.06 -6.81
N ILE A 328 -34.14 40.61 -7.99
CA ILE A 328 -33.33 40.65 -9.22
C ILE A 328 -33.13 42.10 -9.69
N LYS A 329 -34.17 42.94 -9.61
CA LYS A 329 -34.05 44.38 -9.95
C LYS A 329 -33.05 45.10 -9.04
N LYS A 330 -33.02 44.71 -7.76
CA LYS A 330 -32.07 45.26 -6.79
C LYS A 330 -30.63 44.84 -7.11
N GLU A 331 -30.38 43.56 -7.41
CA GLU A 331 -29.05 43.07 -7.81
C GLU A 331 -28.55 43.74 -9.10
N ILE A 332 -29.44 44.00 -10.07
CA ILE A 332 -29.08 44.73 -11.31
C ILE A 332 -28.66 46.18 -11.01
N GLU A 333 -29.36 46.88 -10.13
CA GLU A 333 -28.97 48.25 -9.71
C GLU A 333 -27.67 48.25 -8.90
N GLU A 334 -27.44 47.25 -8.04
CA GLU A 334 -26.16 47.06 -7.35
C GLU A 334 -25.00 46.79 -8.34
N PHE A 335 -25.27 46.08 -9.43
CA PHE A 335 -24.27 45.82 -10.46
C PHE A 335 -23.95 47.08 -11.27
N LYS A 336 -24.97 47.87 -11.66
CA LYS A 336 -24.78 49.17 -12.35
C LYS A 336 -23.96 50.15 -11.51
N THR A 337 -24.23 50.22 -10.21
CA THR A 337 -23.49 51.09 -9.29
C THR A 337 -22.04 50.66 -9.13
N LYS A 338 -21.76 49.35 -8.99
CA LYS A 338 -20.39 48.82 -8.99
C LYS A 338 -19.64 49.08 -10.30
N LYS A 339 -20.31 48.92 -11.46
CA LYS A 339 -19.73 49.25 -12.77
C LYS A 339 -19.33 50.73 -12.83
N LYS A 340 -20.20 51.62 -12.38
CA LYS A 340 -19.93 53.07 -12.35
C LYS A 340 -18.72 53.38 -11.46
N SER A 341 -18.69 52.82 -10.24
CA SER A 341 -17.56 53.01 -9.32
C SER A 341 -16.23 52.48 -9.88
N LEU A 342 -16.25 51.34 -10.59
CA LEU A 342 -15.06 50.82 -11.25
C LEU A 342 -14.57 51.74 -12.38
N ASN A 343 -15.49 52.33 -13.13
CA ASN A 343 -15.18 53.27 -14.21
C ASN A 343 -14.54 54.56 -13.64
N ASP A 344 -15.11 55.08 -12.54
CA ASP A 344 -14.58 56.25 -11.84
C ASP A 344 -13.17 55.98 -11.28
N ASN A 345 -12.93 54.76 -10.76
CA ASN A 345 -11.60 54.34 -10.29
C ASN A 345 -10.57 54.25 -11.42
N ILE A 346 -10.98 53.74 -12.59
CA ILE A 346 -10.11 53.70 -13.79
C ILE A 346 -9.76 55.12 -14.24
N ASP A 347 -10.71 56.06 -14.20
CA ASP A 347 -10.46 57.46 -14.55
C ASP A 347 -9.49 58.15 -13.58
N ASN A 348 -9.61 57.87 -12.28
CA ASN A 348 -8.67 58.36 -11.28
C ASN A 348 -7.25 57.78 -11.49
N LEU A 349 -7.14 56.51 -11.89
CA LEU A 349 -5.85 55.88 -12.22
C LEU A 349 -5.23 56.48 -13.48
N ILE A 350 -6.01 56.67 -14.55
CA ILE A 350 -5.54 57.33 -15.78
C ILE A 350 -4.99 58.72 -15.44
N LYS A 351 -5.74 59.51 -14.66
CA LYS A 351 -5.31 60.84 -14.23
C LYS A 351 -4.04 60.80 -13.39
N TYR A 352 -3.92 59.86 -12.46
CA TYR A 352 -2.72 59.68 -11.64
C TYR A 352 -1.47 59.43 -12.51
N PHE A 353 -1.55 58.55 -13.49
CA PHE A 353 -0.43 58.24 -14.38
C PHE A 353 -0.13 59.39 -15.36
N GLU A 354 -1.15 60.13 -15.83
CA GLU A 354 -0.95 61.36 -16.61
C GLU A 354 -0.28 62.47 -15.78
N ASP A 355 -0.63 62.63 -14.50
CA ASP A 355 0.01 63.59 -13.59
C ASP A 355 1.47 63.21 -13.28
N GLN A 356 1.78 61.92 -13.15
CA GLN A 356 3.15 61.40 -13.03
C GLN A 356 3.99 61.70 -14.28
N LYS A 357 3.39 61.64 -15.47
CA LYS A 357 4.03 62.05 -16.73
C LYS A 357 4.38 63.54 -16.73
N ILE A 358 3.47 64.40 -16.26
CA ILE A 358 3.71 65.86 -16.16
C ILE A 358 4.86 66.17 -15.18
N LYS A 359 4.91 65.51 -14.02
CA LYS A 359 5.99 65.69 -13.04
C LYS A 359 7.37 65.26 -13.58
N LYS A 360 7.42 64.19 -14.38
CA LYS A 360 8.66 63.70 -15.00
C LYS A 360 9.19 64.65 -16.08
N ASN A 361 8.28 65.28 -16.85
CA ASN A 361 8.63 66.27 -17.88
C ASN A 361 8.87 67.69 -17.33
N GLY A 362 8.32 68.03 -16.15
CA GLY A 362 8.54 69.33 -15.49
C GLY A 362 9.89 69.46 -14.77
N MET A 363 10.59 68.35 -14.51
CA MET A 363 11.89 68.34 -13.84
C MET A 363 13.07 68.59 -14.81
N SER A 364 12.81 68.71 -16.12
CA SER A 364 13.84 68.99 -17.13
C SER A 364 13.92 70.46 -17.57
N ILE A 365 13.31 71.40 -16.84
CA ILE A 365 13.44 72.85 -17.11
C ILE A 365 13.62 73.63 -15.79
N SER A 366 14.82 73.56 -15.23
CA SER A 366 15.43 74.67 -14.47
C SER A 366 16.95 74.54 -14.63
N ILE A 367 17.51 75.59 -15.26
CA ILE A 367 18.90 75.88 -15.66
C ILE A 367 19.98 75.17 -14.86
#